data_AF-A0A497SIY8-F1
#
_entry.id   AF-A0A497SIY8-F1
#
_cell.length_a   1.000
_cell.length_b   1.000
_cell.length_c   1.000
_cell.angle_alpha   90.00
_cell.angle_beta   90.00
_cell.angle_gamma   90.00
#
_symmetry.space_group_name_H-M   'P 1'
#
loop_
_entity.id
_entity.type
_entity.pdbx_description
1 polymer ?
#
loop_
_entity_poly.entity_id
_entity_poly.type
_entity_poly.pdbx_seq_one_letter_code
_entity_poly.pdbx_strand_id
1 'polypeptide(L)'
;VTVRGNDATEILKTLLRAVDDRVRPSQFDENGNFSFGVPEYISIPGIKYDPEIGIMGMDVCVTLERPGFRIKRRAIKRKKVGKKHRISKEEAMEWARGELGIKVTEKEE
;
A
#
# COMPACT_ATOMS: atom_id res chain seq x y z
N VAL A 1 9.01 6.84 -6.83
CA VAL A 1 8.71 5.96 -8.00
C VAL A 1 7.25 5.54 -7.93
N THR A 2 6.55 5.34 -9.05
CA THR A 2 5.18 4.80 -9.06
C THR A 2 5.09 3.58 -9.94
N VAL A 3 4.79 2.43 -9.34
CA VAL A 3 4.62 1.15 -10.03
C VAL A 3 3.13 0.83 -10.12
N ARG A 4 2.70 0.15 -11.19
CA ARG A 4 1.28 -0.23 -11.41
C ARG A 4 1.21 -1.63 -12.02
N GLY A 5 0.06 -2.28 -11.87
CA GLY A 5 -0.18 -3.60 -12.47
C GLY A 5 0.47 -4.72 -11.67
N ASN A 6 0.84 -5.80 -12.35
CA ASN A 6 1.37 -7.01 -11.72
C ASN A 6 2.70 -6.75 -10.99
N ASP A 7 3.58 -5.95 -11.58
CA ASP A 7 4.86 -5.55 -10.99
C ASP A 7 4.65 -4.89 -9.62
N ALA A 8 3.60 -4.09 -9.46
CA ALA A 8 3.29 -3.44 -8.18
C ALA A 8 2.89 -4.46 -7.12
N THR A 9 2.12 -5.49 -7.49
CA THR A 9 1.69 -6.56 -6.57
C THR A 9 2.88 -7.40 -6.11
N GLU A 10 3.81 -7.73 -7.00
CA GLU A 10 5.02 -8.50 -6.67
C GLU A 10 5.97 -7.73 -5.75
N ILE A 11 6.22 -6.46 -6.10
CA ILE A 11 7.04 -5.57 -5.27
C ILE A 11 6.39 -5.36 -3.91
N LEU A 12 5.07 -5.15 -3.86
CA LEU A 12 4.35 -4.95 -2.62
C LEU A 12 4.46 -6.17 -1.68
N LYS A 13 4.34 -7.39 -2.20
CA LYS A 13 4.55 -8.62 -1.42
C LYS A 13 5.97 -8.71 -0.85
N THR A 14 6.96 -8.24 -1.59
CA THR A 14 8.36 -8.23 -1.14
C THR A 14 8.59 -7.18 -0.05
N LEU A 15 8.01 -5.98 -0.22
CA LEU A 15 8.11 -4.88 0.74
C LEU A 15 7.36 -5.16 2.05
N LEU A 16 6.22 -5.86 1.99
CA LEU A 16 5.46 -6.24 3.18
C LEU A 16 6.22 -7.21 4.09
N ARG A 17 7.04 -8.10 3.51
CA ARG A 17 7.91 -8.97 4.29
C ARG A 17 8.96 -8.20 5.10
N ALA A 18 9.38 -7.01 4.64
CA ALA A 18 10.29 -6.16 5.39
C ALA A 18 9.66 -5.58 6.67
N VAL A 19 8.32 -5.65 6.79
CA VAL A 19 7.54 -5.19 7.93
C VAL A 19 6.71 -6.34 8.55
N ASP A 20 7.20 -7.58 8.42
CA ASP A 20 6.60 -8.81 8.96
C ASP A 20 5.13 -9.05 8.56
N ASP A 21 4.72 -8.53 7.40
CA ASP A 21 3.34 -8.55 6.92
C ASP A 21 2.33 -7.94 7.93
N ARG A 22 2.79 -7.04 8.80
CA ARG A 22 1.99 -6.35 9.81
C ARG A 22 1.67 -4.92 9.37
N VAL A 23 0.38 -4.56 9.37
CA VAL A 23 -0.06 -3.18 9.12
C VAL A 23 -1.14 -2.81 10.13
N ARG A 24 -0.97 -1.66 10.79
CA ARG A 24 -1.93 -1.19 11.80
C ARG A 24 -3.20 -0.64 11.14
N PRO A 25 -4.39 -0.77 11.77
CA PRO A 25 -5.61 -0.11 11.30
C PRO A 25 -5.48 1.41 11.15
N SER A 26 -4.64 2.07 11.97
CA SER A 26 -4.41 3.52 11.89
C SER A 26 -3.72 3.95 10.60
N GLN A 27 -3.05 3.02 9.90
CA GLN A 27 -2.36 3.28 8.64
C GLN A 27 -3.29 3.24 7.42
N PHE A 28 -4.54 2.81 7.60
CA PHE A 28 -5.56 2.81 6.56
C PHE A 28 -6.40 4.09 6.64
N ASP A 29 -6.62 4.72 5.48
CA ASP A 29 -7.46 5.90 5.34
C ASP A 29 -8.94 5.53 5.06
N GLU A 30 -9.81 6.54 5.02
CA GLU A 30 -11.24 6.36 4.72
C GLU A 30 -11.55 6.14 3.23
N ASN A 31 -10.56 6.26 2.34
CA ASN A 31 -10.71 6.15 0.88
C ASN A 31 -10.07 4.88 0.32
N GLY A 32 -9.69 3.94 1.18
CA GLY A 32 -9.12 2.64 0.82
C GLY A 32 -7.64 2.68 0.43
N ASN A 33 -6.90 3.68 0.88
CA ASN A 33 -5.45 3.76 0.77
C ASN A 33 -4.81 3.38 2.10
N PHE A 34 -3.57 2.91 2.04
CA PHE A 34 -2.78 2.70 3.24
C PHE A 34 -1.30 2.95 2.96
N SER A 35 -0.55 3.27 4.01
CA SER A 35 0.88 3.50 3.91
C SER A 35 1.65 2.87 5.07
N PHE A 36 2.85 2.42 4.79
CA PHE A 36 3.77 1.90 5.80
C PHE A 36 5.19 2.35 5.50
N GLY A 37 5.94 2.57 6.58
CA GLY A 37 7.35 2.93 6.51
C GLY A 37 8.20 1.67 6.59
N VAL A 38 9.22 1.60 5.74
CA VAL A 38 10.32 0.64 5.82
C VAL A 38 11.53 1.42 6.34
N PRO A 39 11.98 1.21 7.59
CA PRO A 39 13.04 2.02 8.19
C PRO A 39 14.37 1.93 7.44
N GLU A 40 14.67 0.74 6.89
CA GLU A 40 15.92 0.46 6.20
C GLU A 40 15.66 -0.44 4.99
N TYR A 41 16.23 -0.10 3.83
CA TYR A 41 16.11 -0.94 2.64
C TYR A 41 16.77 -2.32 2.82
N ILE A 42 17.69 -2.49 3.78
CA ILE A 42 18.36 -3.76 4.07
C ILE A 42 17.36 -4.81 4.57
N SER A 43 16.28 -4.37 5.22
CA SER A 43 15.19 -5.26 5.65
C SER A 43 14.41 -5.85 4.48
N ILE A 44 14.58 -5.31 3.27
CA ILE A 44 13.91 -5.82 2.07
C ILE A 44 14.66 -7.08 1.59
N PRO A 45 13.97 -8.24 1.49
CA PRO A 45 14.61 -9.46 1.01
C PRO A 45 15.16 -9.29 -0.41
N GLY A 46 16.45 -9.60 -0.59
CA GLY A 46 17.11 -9.61 -1.90
C GLY A 46 17.95 -8.36 -2.21
N ILE A 47 17.91 -7.32 -1.36
CA ILE A 47 18.79 -6.16 -1.51
C ILE A 47 20.01 -6.33 -0.59
N LYS A 48 21.21 -6.23 -1.15
CA LYS A 48 22.46 -6.24 -0.38
C LYS A 48 22.77 -4.83 0.10
N TYR A 49 23.40 -4.75 1.27
CA TYR A 49 23.92 -3.48 1.77
C TYR A 49 25.04 -2.95 0.86
N ASP A 50 24.91 -1.68 0.46
CA ASP A 50 25.93 -0.93 -0.25
C ASP A 50 26.45 0.22 0.64
N PRO A 51 27.72 0.19 1.07
CA PRO A 51 28.31 1.23 1.91
C PRO A 51 28.32 2.63 1.28
N GLU A 52 28.31 2.74 -0.05
CA GLU A 52 28.31 4.05 -0.74
C GLU A 52 26.95 4.74 -0.64
N ILE A 53 25.87 3.97 -0.59
CA ILE A 53 24.49 4.48 -0.47
C ILE A 53 24.15 4.81 0.99
N GLY A 54 24.72 4.06 1.95
CA GLY A 54 24.44 4.21 3.38
C GLY A 54 23.13 3.52 3.79
N ILE A 55 22.55 3.94 4.92
CA ILE A 55 21.26 3.43 5.42
C ILE A 55 20.16 4.38 4.95
N MET A 56 19.20 3.88 4.18
CA MET A 56 18.06 4.66 3.70
C MET A 56 16.75 3.96 4.04
N GLY A 57 15.83 4.72 4.63
CA GLY A 57 14.43 4.32 4.78
C GLY A 57 13.58 4.75 3.58
N MET A 58 12.39 4.16 3.47
CA MET A 58 11.41 4.55 2.47
C MET A 58 9.98 4.44 3.00
N ASP A 59 9.11 5.34 2.53
CA ASP A 59 7.67 5.24 2.75
C ASP A 59 7.00 4.63 1.52
N VAL A 60 6.16 3.62 1.78
CA VAL A 60 5.40 2.91 0.75
C VAL A 60 3.94 3.31 0.88
N CYS A 61 3.40 3.94 -0.16
CA CYS A 61 2.00 4.35 -0.22
C CYS A 61 1.26 3.51 -1.25
N VAL A 62 0.21 2.81 -0.79
CA VAL A 62 -0.62 1.94 -1.62
C VAL A 62 -2.00 2.59 -1.79
N THR A 63 -2.44 2.70 -3.03
CA THR A 63 -3.75 3.26 -3.39
C THR A 63 -4.59 2.17 -4.03
N LEU A 64 -5.70 1.79 -3.40
CA LEU A 64 -6.68 0.89 -3.99
C LEU A 64 -7.69 1.70 -4.80
N GLU A 65 -8.03 1.22 -5.98
CA GLU A 65 -9.03 1.86 -6.83
C GLU A 65 -9.93 0.81 -7.47
N ARG A 66 -11.24 1.10 -7.49
CA ARG A 66 -12.19 0.30 -8.28
C ARG A 66 -12.17 0.73 -9.75
N PRO A 67 -12.47 -0.17 -10.70
CA PRO A 67 -12.73 0.20 -12.07
C PRO A 67 -13.83 1.27 -12.12
N GLY A 68 -13.50 2.46 -12.64
CA GLY A 68 -14.41 3.62 -12.65
C GLY A 68 -13.80 4.89 -12.04
N PHE A 69 -12.71 4.78 -11.27
CA PHE A 69 -12.01 5.93 -10.67
C PHE A 69 -11.40 6.90 -11.69
N ARG A 70 -11.35 6.53 -12.99
CA ARG A 70 -10.96 7.45 -14.07
C ARG A 70 -11.86 8.68 -14.15
N ILE A 71 -13.13 8.62 -13.73
CA ILE A 71 -14.07 9.76 -13.83
C ILE A 71 -13.63 11.00 -13.03
N LYS A 72 -12.88 10.81 -11.93
CA LYS A 72 -12.32 11.91 -11.13
C LYS A 72 -11.01 12.47 -11.70
N ARG A 73 -10.37 11.78 -12.66
CA ARG A 73 -9.06 12.11 -13.24
C ARG A 73 -9.12 12.62 -14.68
N ARG A 74 -10.11 12.17 -15.48
CA ARG A 74 -10.24 12.55 -16.89
C ARG A 74 -10.49 14.06 -17.07
N ALA A 75 -9.95 14.63 -18.15
CA ALA A 75 -10.15 16.03 -18.50
C ALA A 75 -11.60 16.32 -18.94
N ILE A 76 -12.11 15.53 -19.89
CA ILE A 76 -13.46 15.74 -20.45
C ILE A 76 -14.51 15.12 -19.50
N LYS A 77 -15.57 15.90 -19.20
CA LYS A 77 -16.70 15.47 -18.35
C LYS A 77 -16.24 14.91 -16.99
N ARG A 78 -15.33 15.61 -16.29
CA ARG A 78 -14.86 15.23 -14.95
C ARG A 78 -16.02 15.21 -13.96
N LYS A 79 -16.13 14.15 -13.16
CA LYS A 79 -17.16 14.01 -12.10
C LYS A 79 -16.53 13.44 -10.83
N LYS A 80 -17.15 13.71 -9.68
CA LYS A 80 -16.74 13.11 -8.40
C LYS A 80 -17.13 11.64 -8.36
N VAL A 81 -16.34 10.82 -7.68
CA VAL A 81 -16.71 9.43 -7.37
C VAL A 81 -17.78 9.44 -6.28
N GLY A 82 -18.92 8.81 -6.56
CA GLY A 82 -20.03 8.71 -5.64
C GLY A 82 -19.67 7.89 -4.40
N LYS A 83 -20.29 8.19 -3.25
CA LYS A 83 -19.97 7.55 -1.95
C LYS A 83 -20.01 6.02 -2.02
N LYS A 84 -21.03 5.44 -2.68
CA LYS A 84 -21.20 3.98 -2.85
C LYS A 84 -20.07 3.31 -3.65
N HIS A 85 -19.36 4.06 -4.49
CA HIS A 85 -18.27 3.53 -5.32
C HIS A 85 -16.90 3.80 -4.71
N ARG A 86 -16.81 4.61 -3.64
CA ARG A 86 -15.57 4.73 -2.88
C ARG A 86 -15.30 3.43 -2.13
N ILE A 87 -14.04 3.19 -1.84
CA ILE A 87 -13.61 2.05 -1.03
C ILE A 87 -13.60 2.53 0.42
N SER A 88 -14.26 1.79 1.31
CA SER A 88 -14.22 2.10 2.74
C SER A 88 -12.92 1.56 3.37
N LYS A 89 -12.61 2.07 4.57
CA LYS A 89 -11.48 1.57 5.36
C LYS A 89 -11.57 0.06 5.62
N GLU A 90 -12.78 -0.41 5.93
CA GLU A 90 -13.07 -1.82 6.23
C GLU A 90 -12.85 -2.71 5.01
N GLU A 91 -13.36 -2.30 3.84
CA GLU A 91 -13.17 -3.02 2.58
C GLU A 91 -11.68 -3.10 2.20
N ALA A 92 -10.91 -2.04 2.45
CA ALA A 92 -9.48 -2.04 2.20
C ALA A 92 -8.71 -2.98 3.14
N MET A 93 -9.09 -3.04 4.42
CA MET A 93 -8.51 -3.99 5.37
C MET A 93 -8.85 -5.44 5.01
N GLU A 94 -10.08 -5.70 4.59
CA GLU A 94 -10.51 -7.04 4.16
C GLU A 94 -9.75 -7.48 2.90
N TRP A 95 -9.63 -6.59 1.91
CA TRP A 95 -8.84 -6.85 0.71
C TRP A 95 -7.36 -7.13 1.04
N ALA A 96 -6.77 -6.33 1.93
CA ALA A 96 -5.39 -6.50 2.39
C ALA A 96 -5.15 -7.85 3.08
N ARG A 97 -6.11 -8.32 3.89
CA ARG A 97 -6.05 -9.64 4.53
C ARG A 97 -6.16 -10.77 3.50
N GLY A 98 -7.07 -10.64 2.54
CA GLY A 98 -7.36 -11.69 1.55
C GLY A 98 -6.28 -11.86 0.48
N GLU A 99 -5.86 -10.76 -0.16
CA GLU A 99 -4.97 -10.81 -1.34
C GLU A 99 -3.49 -10.82 -0.95
N LEU A 100 -3.14 -10.11 0.13
CA LEU A 100 -1.75 -9.91 0.55
C LEU A 100 -1.39 -10.71 1.80
N GLY A 101 -2.36 -11.32 2.50
CA GLY A 101 -2.10 -12.08 3.71
C GLY A 101 -1.70 -11.23 4.91
N ILE A 102 -1.99 -9.92 4.88
CA ILE A 102 -1.56 -8.98 5.91
C ILE A 102 -2.28 -9.24 7.24
N LYS A 103 -1.51 -9.26 8.33
CA LYS A 103 -2.05 -9.28 9.70
C LYS A 103 -2.31 -7.85 10.16
N VAL A 104 -3.58 -7.52 10.29
CA VAL A 104 -4.00 -6.22 10.80
C VAL A 104 -4.05 -6.29 12.33
N THR A 105 -2.98 -5.88 13.00
CA THR A 105 -2.89 -5.89 14.48
C THR A 105 -2.82 -4.47 15.03
N GLU A 106 -3.54 -4.20 16.12
CA GLU A 106 -3.49 -2.92 16.85
C GLU A 106 -2.39 -2.87 17.91
N LYS A 107 -1.84 -4.03 18.29
CA LYS A 107 -0.89 -4.15 19.39
C LYS A 107 0.47 -4.65 18.91
N GLU A 108 1.50 -3.98 19.41
CA GLU A 108 2.84 -4.54 19.56
C GLU A 108 2.75 -5.64 20.63
N GLU A 109 2.71 -6.88 20.18
CA GLU A 109 3.26 -8.03 20.92
C GLU A 109 4.42 -8.60 20.09
#